data_AF-A0A971A3I5-F1
#
_entry.id   AF-A0A971A3I5-F1
#
_cell.length_a   1.000
_cell.length_b   1.000
_cell.length_c   1.000
_cell.angle_alpha   90.00
_cell.angle_beta   90.00
_cell.angle_gamma   90.00
#
_symmetry.space_group_name_H-M   'P 1'
#
loop_
_entity.id
_entity.type
_entity.pdbx_description
1 polymer ?
#
loop_
_entity_poly.entity_id
_entity_poly.type
_entity_poly.pdbx_seq_one_letter_code
_entity_poly.pdbx_strand_id
1 'polypeptide(L)'
;MEKEFDRILAWLNQDTGWQSDPTKKPNLVMERDVTPLQQAIDRYAGTVGPDDAKLATLKQKLSQIKELDGKNRAVRAERTYMSPDRFSGENTDELRRKAEEIAKEKSASGKVLRITRPAENWQEENVLEWTDTTRTELRHRITRYMTAQAAAKGADGKVYLHGVHLASDRQSDGSWGPLYGHITWSDWMAEANVNKEPPAAP
;
A
#
# COMPACT_ATOMS: atom_id res chain seq x y z
N MET A 1 -8.15 -24.78 -12.75
CA MET A 1 -6.78 -24.22 -12.63
C MET A 1 -6.47 -23.33 -13.82
N GLU A 2 -6.36 -23.85 -15.04
CA GLU A 2 -5.99 -23.05 -16.22
C GLU A 2 -6.91 -21.83 -16.48
N LYS A 3 -8.23 -22.00 -16.35
CA LYS A 3 -9.20 -20.89 -16.47
C LYS A 3 -8.90 -19.70 -15.55
N GLU A 4 -8.29 -19.94 -14.40
CA GLU A 4 -7.94 -18.88 -13.45
C GLU A 4 -6.72 -18.08 -13.92
N PHE A 5 -5.74 -18.74 -14.54
CA PHE A 5 -4.65 -18.04 -15.21
C PHE A 5 -5.17 -17.13 -16.32
N ASP A 6 -6.08 -17.65 -17.15
CA ASP A 6 -6.65 -16.91 -18.27
C ASP A 6 -7.50 -15.72 -17.79
N ARG A 7 -8.26 -15.91 -16.70
CA ARG A 7 -9.02 -14.83 -16.05
C ARG A 7 -8.11 -13.70 -15.58
N ILE A 8 -6.99 -14.03 -14.93
CA ILE A 8 -6.03 -13.04 -14.45
C ILE A 8 -5.32 -12.33 -15.61
N LEU A 9 -4.90 -13.07 -16.64
CA LEU A 9 -4.30 -12.48 -17.83
C LEU A 9 -5.27 -11.53 -18.53
N ALA A 10 -6.55 -11.90 -18.63
CA ALA A 10 -7.58 -11.01 -19.18
C ALA A 10 -7.74 -9.74 -18.32
N TRP A 11 -7.80 -9.88 -16.99
CA TRP A 11 -7.90 -8.74 -16.07
C TRP A 11 -6.75 -7.74 -16.21
N LEU A 12 -5.51 -8.22 -16.32
CA LEU A 12 -4.32 -7.37 -16.48
C LEU A 12 -4.31 -6.60 -17.81
N ASN A 13 -5.01 -7.08 -18.83
CA ASN A 13 -5.08 -6.49 -20.17
C ASN A 13 -6.39 -5.72 -20.44
N GLN A 14 -7.39 -5.81 -19.57
CA GLN A 14 -8.75 -5.35 -19.86
C GLN A 14 -8.86 -3.83 -19.97
N ASP A 15 -8.24 -3.09 -19.05
CA ASP A 15 -8.26 -1.62 -19.08
C ASP A 15 -7.00 -1.12 -19.78
N THR A 16 -7.16 -0.60 -21.00
CA THR A 16 -6.09 0.04 -21.78
C THR A 16 -6.21 1.56 -21.80
N GLY A 17 -7.18 2.16 -21.10
CA GLY A 17 -7.39 3.60 -21.10
C GLY A 17 -6.19 4.37 -20.54
N TRP A 18 -5.38 3.72 -19.71
CA TRP A 18 -4.11 4.26 -19.23
C TRP A 18 -3.08 4.49 -20.34
N GLN A 19 -3.17 3.84 -21.50
CA GLN A 19 -2.22 4.01 -22.60
C GLN A 19 -2.33 5.40 -23.24
N SER A 20 -3.53 5.99 -23.25
CA SER A 20 -3.80 7.32 -23.81
C SER A 20 -4.05 8.39 -22.75
N ASP A 21 -4.43 7.99 -21.53
CA ASP A 21 -4.73 8.91 -20.42
C ASP A 21 -3.71 8.72 -19.27
N PRO A 22 -2.83 9.70 -19.01
CA PRO A 22 -1.82 9.63 -17.95
C PRO A 22 -2.40 9.69 -16.53
N THR A 23 -3.68 10.06 -16.36
CA THR A 23 -4.35 10.09 -15.05
C THR A 23 -4.88 8.72 -14.62
N LYS A 24 -5.10 7.81 -15.58
CA LYS A 24 -5.54 6.44 -15.31
C LYS A 24 -4.38 5.55 -14.92
N LYS A 25 -4.66 4.42 -14.29
CA LYS A 25 -3.63 3.46 -13.86
C LYS A 25 -3.99 2.07 -14.34
N PRO A 26 -3.06 1.28 -14.88
CA PRO A 26 -3.36 -0.10 -15.29
C PRO A 26 -3.76 -0.96 -14.10
N ASN A 27 -4.43 -2.08 -14.39
CA ASN A 27 -4.79 -3.08 -13.41
C ASN A 27 -3.56 -3.80 -12.83
N LEU A 28 -3.67 -4.23 -11.59
CA LEU A 28 -2.69 -5.06 -10.89
C LEU A 28 -3.34 -6.36 -10.43
N VAL A 29 -2.49 -7.31 -10.07
CA VAL A 29 -2.86 -8.47 -9.26
C VAL A 29 -2.24 -8.37 -7.88
N MET A 30 -2.95 -8.92 -6.89
CA MET A 30 -2.45 -8.99 -5.51
C MET A 30 -1.81 -10.35 -5.28
N GLU A 31 -0.96 -10.44 -4.25
CA GLU A 31 -0.32 -11.69 -3.86
C GLU A 31 -1.35 -12.81 -3.60
N ARG A 32 -2.50 -12.47 -3.00
CA ARG A 32 -3.61 -13.40 -2.78
C ARG A 32 -4.16 -14.04 -4.06
N ASP A 33 -3.98 -13.41 -5.21
CA ASP A 33 -4.43 -13.91 -6.52
C ASP A 33 -3.37 -14.81 -7.16
N VAL A 34 -2.08 -14.51 -6.94
CA VAL A 34 -0.95 -15.21 -7.59
C VAL A 34 -0.45 -16.41 -6.78
N THR A 35 -0.39 -16.30 -5.45
CA THR A 35 0.13 -17.35 -4.57
C THR A 35 -0.62 -18.68 -4.72
N PRO A 36 -1.97 -18.72 -4.78
CA PRO A 36 -2.68 -19.97 -5.02
C PRO A 36 -2.33 -20.63 -6.36
N LEU A 37 -2.02 -19.84 -7.40
CA LEU A 37 -1.63 -20.35 -8.71
C LEU A 37 -0.25 -21.00 -8.70
N GLN A 38 0.71 -20.36 -8.02
CA GLN A 38 2.04 -20.94 -7.82
C GLN A 38 1.94 -22.27 -7.06
N GLN A 39 1.23 -22.30 -5.93
CA GLN A 39 1.04 -23.52 -5.15
C GLN A 39 0.33 -24.61 -5.95
N ALA A 40 -0.62 -24.25 -6.81
CA ALA A 40 -1.32 -25.19 -7.67
C ALA A 40 -0.40 -25.80 -8.74
N ILE A 41 0.51 -25.01 -9.32
CA ILE A 41 1.57 -25.50 -10.22
C ILE A 41 2.50 -26.45 -9.47
N ASP A 42 2.94 -26.09 -8.27
CA ASP A 42 3.89 -26.90 -7.50
C ASP A 42 3.28 -28.27 -7.14
N ARG A 43 2.01 -28.30 -6.72
CA ARG A 43 1.27 -29.56 -6.49
C ARG A 43 1.14 -30.38 -7.77
N TYR A 44 0.79 -29.75 -8.90
CA TYR A 44 0.64 -30.46 -10.17
C TYR A 44 1.98 -31.05 -10.66
N ALA A 45 3.07 -30.30 -10.51
CA ALA A 45 4.41 -30.75 -10.86
C ALA A 45 4.84 -32.02 -10.12
N GLY A 46 4.39 -32.22 -8.87
CA GLY A 46 4.64 -33.45 -8.11
C GLY A 46 3.87 -34.68 -8.61
N THR A 47 2.93 -34.51 -9.55
CA THR A 47 2.07 -35.60 -10.07
C THR A 47 2.39 -36.00 -11.51
N VAL A 48 3.23 -35.23 -12.20
CA VAL A 48 3.55 -35.43 -13.62
C VAL A 48 5.06 -35.44 -13.85
N GLY A 49 5.51 -35.94 -15.00
CA GLY A 49 6.91 -35.85 -15.39
C GLY A 49 7.35 -34.40 -15.66
N PRO A 50 8.67 -34.10 -15.62
CA PRO A 50 9.19 -32.76 -15.84
C PRO A 50 8.88 -32.19 -17.24
N ASP A 51 8.71 -33.06 -18.24
CA ASP A 51 8.42 -32.72 -19.64
C ASP A 51 6.91 -32.65 -19.95
N ASP A 52 6.04 -32.64 -18.93
CA ASP A 52 4.59 -32.52 -19.12
C ASP A 52 4.22 -31.18 -19.79
N ALA A 53 3.60 -31.28 -20.98
CA ALA A 53 3.28 -30.11 -21.80
C ALA A 53 2.31 -29.14 -21.11
N LYS A 54 1.40 -29.64 -20.27
CA LYS A 54 0.46 -28.81 -19.53
C LYS A 54 1.15 -28.08 -18.38
N LEU A 55 2.07 -28.74 -17.67
CA LEU A 55 2.91 -28.10 -16.67
C LEU A 55 3.74 -26.97 -17.26
N ALA A 56 4.35 -27.19 -18.43
CA ALA A 56 5.09 -26.17 -19.17
C ALA A 56 4.19 -24.96 -19.50
N THR A 57 2.98 -25.22 -20.01
CA THR A 57 1.98 -24.18 -20.33
C THR A 57 1.58 -23.35 -19.11
N LEU A 58 1.32 -23.99 -17.96
CA LEU A 58 0.93 -23.29 -16.74
C LEU A 58 2.07 -22.42 -16.19
N LYS A 59 3.31 -22.93 -16.22
CA LYS A 59 4.51 -22.15 -15.83
C LYS A 59 4.68 -20.93 -16.73
N GLN A 60 4.49 -21.09 -18.05
CA GLN A 60 4.53 -19.98 -18.99
C GLN A 60 3.45 -18.92 -18.68
N LYS A 61 2.20 -19.34 -18.46
CA LYS A 61 1.12 -18.42 -18.08
C LYS A 61 1.43 -17.68 -16.76
N LEU A 62 1.98 -18.36 -15.76
CA LEU A 62 2.40 -17.69 -14.51
C LEU A 62 3.48 -16.64 -14.77
N SER A 63 4.48 -16.97 -15.60
CA SER A 63 5.53 -16.04 -15.98
C SER A 63 4.95 -14.81 -16.69
N GLN A 64 4.01 -15.01 -17.61
CA GLN A 64 3.34 -13.93 -18.33
C GLN A 64 2.55 -13.02 -17.37
N ILE A 65 1.86 -13.59 -16.39
CA ILE A 65 1.15 -12.81 -15.35
C ILE A 65 2.15 -11.93 -14.58
N LYS A 66 3.27 -12.51 -14.11
CA LYS A 66 4.30 -11.78 -13.36
C LYS A 66 4.94 -10.66 -14.20
N GLU A 67 5.20 -10.91 -15.48
CA GLU A 67 5.78 -9.92 -16.39
C GLU A 67 4.81 -8.76 -16.66
N LEU A 68 3.55 -9.06 -16.98
CA LEU A 68 2.52 -8.04 -17.22
C LEU A 68 2.23 -7.22 -15.96
N ASP A 69 2.11 -7.86 -14.80
CA ASP A 69 1.94 -7.14 -13.52
C ASP A 69 3.15 -6.25 -13.24
N GLY A 70 4.37 -6.73 -13.49
CA GLY A 70 5.58 -5.92 -13.35
C GLY A 70 5.59 -4.67 -14.24
N LYS A 71 5.19 -4.81 -15.51
CA LYS A 71 5.02 -3.69 -16.46
C LYS A 71 3.95 -2.71 -15.99
N ASN A 72 2.79 -3.22 -15.56
CA ASN A 72 1.69 -2.39 -15.06
C ASN A 72 2.10 -1.64 -13.78
N ARG A 73 2.83 -2.28 -12.86
CA ARG A 73 3.36 -1.62 -11.65
C ARG A 73 4.33 -0.49 -11.99
N ALA A 74 5.21 -0.67 -12.99
CA ALA A 74 6.12 0.38 -13.42
C ALA A 74 5.35 1.61 -13.94
N VAL A 75 4.35 1.40 -14.80
CA VAL A 75 3.47 2.48 -15.28
C VAL A 75 2.70 3.14 -14.13
N ARG A 76 2.21 2.36 -13.16
CA ARG A 76 1.55 2.93 -11.97
C ARG A 76 2.50 3.77 -11.13
N ALA A 77 3.76 3.37 -11.01
CA ALA A 77 4.76 4.10 -10.25
C ALA A 77 4.99 5.50 -10.82
N GLU A 78 5.02 5.62 -12.15
CA GLU A 78 5.11 6.91 -12.86
C GLU A 78 3.89 7.82 -12.60
N ARG A 79 2.76 7.23 -12.16
CA ARG A 79 1.49 7.92 -11.94
C ARG A 79 1.08 7.99 -10.47
N THR A 80 1.95 7.54 -9.58
CA THR A 80 1.76 7.68 -8.13
C THR A 80 2.47 8.95 -7.69
N TYR A 81 1.75 9.79 -6.97
CA TYR A 81 2.20 11.09 -6.50
C TYR A 81 1.83 11.23 -5.03
N MET A 82 2.61 12.02 -4.30
CA MET A 82 2.24 12.44 -2.96
C MET A 82 1.16 13.53 -3.06
N SER A 83 0.17 13.46 -2.19
CA SER A 83 -0.75 14.58 -1.96
C SER A 83 -0.01 15.70 -1.23
N PRO A 84 -0.36 16.99 -1.48
CA PRO A 84 0.20 18.13 -0.78
C PRO A 84 0.09 18.02 0.74
N ASP A 85 1.06 18.60 1.46
CA ASP A 85 0.94 18.77 2.91
C ASP A 85 -0.02 19.92 3.19
N ARG A 86 -1.10 19.64 3.93
CA ARG A 86 -2.16 20.62 4.27
C ARG A 86 -2.37 20.76 5.76
N PHE A 87 -1.69 19.95 6.57
CA PHE A 87 -1.94 19.89 7.99
C PHE A 87 -1.52 21.18 8.70
N SER A 88 -2.49 21.81 9.36
CA SER A 88 -2.31 23.05 10.12
C SER A 88 -2.69 22.90 11.61
N GLY A 89 -2.94 21.66 12.07
CA GLY A 89 -3.23 21.38 13.47
C GLY A 89 -1.98 21.42 14.35
N GLU A 90 -2.16 21.18 15.65
CA GLU A 90 -1.09 21.18 16.65
C GLU A 90 -0.12 19.99 16.49
N ASN A 91 1.04 20.08 17.14
CA ASN A 91 2.08 19.03 17.19
C ASN A 91 2.64 18.60 15.82
N THR A 92 2.73 19.55 14.88
CA THR A 92 3.21 19.31 13.51
C THR A 92 4.57 18.61 13.45
N ASP A 93 5.52 19.00 14.29
CA ASP A 93 6.87 18.40 14.30
C ASP A 93 6.89 17.00 14.91
N GLU A 94 6.10 16.77 15.96
CA GLU A 94 5.96 15.46 16.59
C GLU A 94 5.39 14.44 15.60
N LEU A 95 4.34 14.85 14.86
CA LEU A 95 3.71 14.03 13.82
C LEU A 95 4.68 13.68 12.71
N ARG A 96 5.45 14.67 12.23
CA ARG A 96 6.45 14.44 11.18
C ARG A 96 7.49 13.43 11.65
N ARG A 97 8.01 13.59 12.87
CA ARG A 97 9.01 12.68 13.45
C ARG A 97 8.44 11.26 13.60
N LYS A 98 7.21 11.11 14.09
CA LYS A 98 6.61 9.79 14.25
C LYS A 98 6.35 9.10 12.90
N ALA A 99 5.88 9.84 11.90
CA ALA A 99 5.74 9.33 10.54
C ALA A 99 7.09 8.88 9.96
N GLU A 100 8.14 9.65 10.21
CA GLU A 100 9.50 9.33 9.77
C GLU A 100 10.01 8.06 10.45
N GLU A 101 9.87 7.95 11.77
CA GLU A 101 10.24 6.76 12.55
C GLU A 101 9.60 5.49 11.97
N ILE A 102 8.28 5.51 11.78
CA ILE A 102 7.53 4.36 11.24
C ILE A 102 7.97 4.03 9.81
N ALA A 103 8.15 5.05 8.96
CA ALA A 103 8.55 4.82 7.56
C ALA A 103 10.00 4.35 7.42
N LYS A 104 10.90 4.71 8.35
CA LYS A 104 12.30 4.27 8.36
C LYS A 104 12.43 2.75 8.47
N GLU A 105 11.52 2.07 9.17
CA GLU A 105 11.52 0.62 9.28
C GLU A 105 11.37 -0.11 7.92
N LYS A 106 10.81 0.57 6.91
CA LYS A 106 10.71 0.06 5.53
C LYS A 106 11.76 0.63 4.58
N SER A 107 12.56 1.58 5.05
CA SER A 107 13.59 2.23 4.25
C SER A 107 14.90 1.47 4.34
N ALA A 108 15.44 1.04 3.19
CA ALA A 108 16.73 0.34 3.15
C ALA A 108 17.92 1.23 3.53
N SER A 109 17.83 2.53 3.24
CA SER A 109 18.82 3.53 3.65
C SER A 109 18.56 4.10 5.06
N GLY A 110 17.47 3.70 5.73
CA GLY A 110 17.00 4.37 6.95
C GLY A 110 16.64 5.85 6.75
N LYS A 111 16.42 6.31 5.51
CA LYS A 111 16.12 7.71 5.18
C LYS A 111 14.82 7.84 4.38
N VAL A 112 13.90 8.63 4.93
CA VAL A 112 12.68 9.07 4.25
C VAL A 112 13.01 10.28 3.36
N LEU A 113 12.48 10.28 2.14
CA LEU A 113 12.71 11.30 1.13
C LEU A 113 11.81 12.53 1.34
N ARG A 114 10.54 12.31 1.66
CA ARG A 114 9.54 13.37 1.92
C ARG A 114 8.41 12.82 2.77
N ILE A 115 7.81 13.69 3.59
CA ILE A 115 6.57 13.43 4.34
C ILE A 115 5.57 14.52 4.02
N THR A 116 4.31 14.15 3.81
CA THR A 116 3.17 15.08 3.72
C THR A 116 2.03 14.60 4.61
N ARG A 117 1.18 15.52 5.09
CA ARG A 117 -0.04 15.20 5.83
C ARG A 117 -1.22 15.80 5.07
N PRO A 118 -1.93 14.99 4.27
CA PRO A 118 -2.92 15.53 3.34
C PRO A 118 -4.19 16.08 4.01
N ALA A 119 -4.51 15.63 5.23
CA ALA A 119 -5.64 16.15 6.00
C ALA A 119 -5.28 17.50 6.64
N GLU A 120 -6.22 18.45 6.63
CA GLU A 120 -6.02 19.80 7.20
C GLU A 120 -5.93 19.77 8.73
N ASN A 121 -6.66 18.86 9.36
CA ASN A 121 -6.67 18.67 10.81
C ASN A 121 -6.81 17.18 11.19
N TRP A 122 -6.72 16.90 12.48
CA TRP A 122 -7.03 15.61 13.07
C TRP A 122 -8.47 15.18 12.77
N GLN A 123 -8.65 13.88 12.51
CA GLN A 123 -9.95 13.23 12.62
C GLN A 123 -10.10 12.72 14.04
N GLU A 124 -11.32 12.76 14.58
CA GLU A 124 -11.61 12.22 15.91
C GLU A 124 -12.70 11.15 15.82
N GLU A 125 -12.50 10.08 16.58
CA GLU A 125 -13.48 9.03 16.80
C GLU A 125 -13.76 8.91 18.29
N ASN A 126 -15.04 8.75 18.61
CA ASN A 126 -15.54 8.61 19.97
C ASN A 126 -16.38 7.33 20.03
N VAL A 127 -15.89 6.34 20.78
CA VAL A 127 -16.48 5.00 20.84
C VAL A 127 -16.78 4.62 22.29
N LEU A 128 -17.98 4.09 22.51
CA LEU A 128 -18.31 3.33 23.70
C LEU A 128 -18.20 1.84 23.35
N GLU A 129 -17.19 1.16 23.89
CA GLU A 129 -16.87 -0.23 23.58
C GLU A 129 -16.71 -1.06 24.85
N TRP A 130 -16.88 -2.37 24.72
CA TRP A 130 -16.52 -3.31 25.78
C TRP A 130 -15.00 -3.51 25.77
N THR A 131 -14.36 -3.51 26.94
CA THR A 131 -12.92 -3.75 27.06
C THR A 131 -12.55 -5.21 26.83
N ASP A 132 -13.53 -6.10 26.94
CA ASP A 132 -13.37 -7.55 26.86
C ASP A 132 -14.51 -8.21 26.06
N THR A 133 -14.28 -9.45 25.61
CA THR A 133 -15.26 -10.21 24.83
C THR A 133 -16.43 -10.77 25.66
N THR A 134 -16.25 -10.88 26.97
CA THR A 134 -17.30 -11.25 27.94
C THR A 134 -18.23 -10.08 28.30
N ARG A 135 -17.93 -8.87 27.80
CA ARG A 135 -18.68 -7.63 27.99
C ARG A 135 -18.88 -7.30 29.48
N THR A 136 -17.82 -7.42 30.27
CA THR A 136 -17.89 -7.16 31.71
C THR A 136 -17.54 -5.72 32.08
N GLU A 137 -16.78 -5.02 31.25
CA GLU A 137 -16.41 -3.63 31.47
C GLU A 137 -16.57 -2.79 30.19
N LEU A 138 -17.19 -1.61 30.34
CA LEU A 138 -17.31 -0.61 29.28
C LEU A 138 -16.18 0.40 29.40
N ARG A 139 -15.61 0.77 28.26
CA ARG A 139 -14.72 1.91 28.13
C ARG A 139 -15.27 2.90 27.12
N HIS A 140 -15.17 4.16 27.50
CA HIS A 140 -15.31 5.28 26.58
C HIS A 140 -13.92 5.66 26.06
N ARG A 141 -13.68 5.50 24.75
CA ARG A 141 -12.40 5.83 24.12
C ARG A 141 -12.60 6.95 23.11
N ILE A 142 -11.79 8.00 23.23
CA ILE A 142 -11.68 9.07 22.25
C ILE A 142 -10.30 8.99 21.62
N THR A 143 -10.25 8.86 20.30
CA THR A 143 -9.00 8.74 19.53
C THR A 143 -8.95 9.85 18.49
N ARG A 144 -7.83 10.57 18.41
CA ARG A 144 -7.53 11.40 17.24
C ARG A 144 -6.59 10.65 16.31
N TYR A 145 -6.81 10.75 15.01
CA TYR A 145 -5.99 10.08 14.01
C TYR A 145 -5.90 10.84 12.68
N MET A 146 -4.92 10.44 11.87
CA MET A 146 -4.77 10.86 10.48
C MET A 146 -3.98 9.82 9.69
N THR A 147 -3.92 9.98 8.37
CA THR A 147 -2.97 9.26 7.51
C THR A 147 -1.99 10.26 6.91
N ALA A 148 -0.73 10.20 7.34
CA ALA A 148 0.37 10.86 6.66
C ALA A 148 0.82 10.04 5.45
N GLN A 149 1.54 10.68 4.54
CA GLN A 149 2.21 10.02 3.42
C GLN A 149 3.71 10.18 3.56
N ALA A 150 4.45 9.09 3.37
CA ALA A 150 5.92 9.09 3.41
C ALA A 150 6.49 8.43 2.16
N ALA A 151 7.39 9.11 1.46
CA ALA A 151 8.16 8.54 0.37
C ALA A 151 9.50 8.02 0.89
N ALA A 152 9.82 6.74 0.70
CA ALA A 152 11.07 6.14 1.17
C ALA A 152 11.65 5.14 0.15
N LYS A 153 12.96 4.89 0.21
CA LYS A 153 13.64 3.95 -0.70
C LYS A 153 13.67 2.55 -0.09
N GLY A 154 13.09 1.57 -0.78
CA GLY A 154 13.09 0.17 -0.40
C GLY A 154 14.43 -0.52 -0.65
N ALA A 155 14.56 -1.77 -0.19
CA ALA A 155 15.78 -2.59 -0.31
C ALA A 155 16.11 -2.99 -1.75
N ASP A 156 15.09 -3.01 -2.60
CA ASP A 156 15.21 -3.22 -4.04
C ASP A 156 15.63 -1.96 -4.81
N GLY A 157 15.92 -0.86 -4.11
CA GLY A 157 16.31 0.42 -4.70
C GLY A 157 15.16 1.21 -5.32
N LYS A 158 13.91 0.74 -5.22
CA LYS A 158 12.72 1.49 -5.67
C LYS A 158 12.26 2.47 -4.60
N VAL A 159 11.54 3.51 -5.01
CA VAL A 159 10.87 4.41 -4.08
C VAL A 159 9.43 3.94 -3.86
N TYR A 160 9.00 3.92 -2.62
CA TYR A 160 7.63 3.58 -2.24
C TYR A 160 6.97 4.77 -1.57
N LEU A 161 5.71 4.99 -1.91
CA LEU A 161 4.81 5.86 -1.18
C LEU A 161 4.07 5.01 -0.14
N HIS A 162 4.24 5.36 1.13
CA HIS A 162 3.60 4.70 2.25
C HIS A 162 2.47 5.55 2.81
N GLY A 163 1.33 4.94 3.06
CA GLY A 163 0.31 5.49 3.95
C GLY A 163 0.67 5.17 5.39
N VAL A 164 0.91 6.19 6.21
CA VAL A 164 1.28 6.04 7.62
C VAL A 164 0.12 6.51 8.48
N HIS A 165 -0.59 5.56 9.10
CA HIS A 165 -1.60 5.88 10.09
C HIS A 165 -0.93 6.37 11.37
N LEU A 166 -1.40 7.50 11.89
CA LEU A 166 -0.94 8.09 13.13
C LEU A 166 -2.17 8.32 14.01
N ALA A 167 -2.09 7.93 15.28
CA ALA A 167 -3.17 8.08 16.24
C ALA A 167 -2.66 8.38 17.64
N SER A 168 -3.55 8.93 18.47
CA SER A 168 -3.33 9.18 19.89
C SER A 168 -4.67 9.11 20.61
N ASP A 169 -4.67 8.42 21.74
CA ASP A 169 -5.86 8.23 22.56
C ASP A 169 -5.89 9.27 23.68
N ARG A 170 -7.10 9.80 23.93
CA ARG A 170 -7.32 10.73 25.03
C ARG A 170 -7.22 9.99 26.36
N GLN A 171 -6.45 10.56 27.28
CA GLN A 171 -6.26 10.04 28.63
C GLN A 171 -7.37 10.51 29.56
N SER A 172 -7.46 9.90 30.75
CA SER A 172 -8.47 10.22 31.76
C SER A 172 -8.37 11.65 32.30
N ASP A 173 -7.18 12.25 32.27
CA ASP A 173 -6.94 13.66 32.63
C ASP A 173 -7.31 14.65 31.50
N GLY A 174 -7.80 14.13 30.38
CA GLY A 174 -8.20 14.90 29.21
C GLY A 174 -7.06 15.24 28.24
N SER A 175 -5.81 14.90 28.58
CA SER A 175 -4.65 15.08 27.71
C SER A 175 -4.61 14.03 26.58
N TRP A 176 -3.79 14.27 25.56
CA TRP A 176 -3.54 13.30 24.50
C TRP A 176 -2.33 12.43 24.85
N GLY A 177 -2.49 11.12 24.76
CA GLY A 177 -1.41 10.16 24.98
C GLY A 177 -0.35 10.17 23.87
N PRO A 178 0.70 9.33 24.00
CA PRO A 178 1.77 9.27 23.01
C PRO A 178 1.24 8.86 21.63
N LEU A 179 1.86 9.41 20.58
CA LEU A 179 1.54 9.00 19.21
C LEU A 179 1.95 7.55 18.95
N TYR A 180 1.06 6.80 18.31
CA TYR A 180 1.30 5.47 17.78
C TYR A 180 0.84 5.38 16.33
N GLY A 181 1.23 4.32 15.63
CA GLY A 181 0.93 4.22 14.22
C GLY A 181 1.55 3.00 13.54
N HIS A 182 1.19 2.82 12.27
CA HIS A 182 1.73 1.78 11.42
C HIS A 182 1.52 2.15 9.94
N ILE A 183 2.19 1.43 9.05
CA ILE A 183 1.98 1.55 7.60
C ILE A 183 0.71 0.79 7.22
N THR A 184 -0.25 1.48 6.60
CA THR A 184 -1.53 0.89 6.16
C THR A 184 -1.46 0.37 4.73
N TRP A 185 -0.66 1.01 3.87
CA TRP A 185 -0.44 0.60 2.50
C TRP A 185 0.91 1.09 1.98
N SER A 186 1.38 0.48 0.89
CA SER A 186 2.63 0.84 0.23
C SER A 186 2.49 0.64 -1.27
N ASP A 187 2.75 1.69 -2.04
CA ASP A 187 2.70 1.67 -3.50
C ASP A 187 4.06 2.04 -4.06
N TRP A 188 4.51 1.34 -5.11
CA TRP A 188 5.68 1.79 -5.87
C TRP A 188 5.37 3.17 -6.47
N MET A 189 6.32 4.08 -6.32
CA MET A 189 6.33 5.44 -6.85
C MET A 189 7.64 5.69 -7.61
N ALA A 190 7.58 6.44 -8.71
CA ALA A 190 8.79 6.93 -9.36
C ALA A 190 9.50 7.97 -8.47
N GLU A 191 10.81 7.88 -8.31
CA GLU A 191 11.59 8.83 -7.48
C GLU A 191 11.42 10.28 -7.96
N ALA A 192 11.29 10.47 -9.28
CA ALA A 192 11.03 11.77 -9.90
C ALA A 192 9.71 12.43 -9.45
N ASN A 193 8.77 11.67 -8.89
CA ASN A 193 7.46 12.16 -8.44
C ASN A 193 7.45 12.64 -6.98
N VAL A 194 8.51 12.39 -6.20
CA VAL A 194 8.56 12.74 -4.76
C VAL A 194 8.24 14.22 -4.52
N ASN A 195 8.70 15.12 -5.39
CA ASN A 195 8.51 16.57 -5.27
C ASN A 195 7.61 17.16 -6.37
N LYS A 196 6.78 16.34 -7.02
CA LYS A 196 5.87 16.78 -8.09
C LYS A 196 4.42 16.58 -7.69
N GLU A 197 3.58 17.45 -8.23
CA GLU A 197 2.14 17.28 -8.23
C GLU A 197 1.70 16.34 -9.37
N PRO A 198 0.56 15.64 -9.22
CA PRO A 198 0.00 14.88 -10.33
C PRO A 198 -0.34 15.79 -11.52
N PRO A 199 -0.29 15.28 -12.76
CA PRO A 199 -0.78 16.04 -13.91
C PRO A 199 -2.26 16.39 -13.73
N ALA A 200 -2.65 17.58 -14.17
CA ALA A 200 -4.05 17.96 -14.23
C ALA A 200 -4.80 17.00 -15.18
N ALA A 201 -6.06 16.68 -14.84
CA ALA A 201 -6.93 16.00 -15.79
C ALA A 201 -7.09 16.87 -17.05
N PRO A 202 -7.13 16.26 -18.25
CA PRO A 202 -7.35 16.99 -19.50
C PRO A 202 -8.70 17.72 -19.52
#